data_AF-A0A7X7KBZ1-F1
#
_entry.id   AF-A0A7X7KBZ1-F1
#
_cell.length_a   1.000
_cell.length_b   1.000
_cell.length_c   1.000
_cell.angle_alpha   90.00
_cell.angle_beta   90.00
_cell.angle_gamma   90.00
#
_symmetry.space_group_name_H-M   'P 1'
#
loop_
_entity.id
_entity.type
_entity.pdbx_description
1 polymer ?
#
loop_
_entity_poly.entity_id
_entity_poly.type
_entity_poly.pdbx_seq_one_letter_code
_entity_poly.pdbx_strand_id
1 'polypeptide(L)'
;MRTTTRAGAILRRRPIGKVMHDKSQSEQDGLEILQRVSRRTQSRRRRLGSQAAKFRCLIALAALSVLDGVVSALVQEYTSADRVFSVIIGLGGVIVILFWCLYDARQRNYHINLFFRVLIVVFACIGVPAYLLTTRGIRGFYSIGLLGLFVLGCLLLGTAAYLITAVSFGIPIEIRPPG
;
A
#
# COMPACT_ATOMS: atom_id res chain seq x y z
N MET A 1 -4.59 59.20 54.96
CA MET A 1 -4.80 60.26 53.94
C MET A 1 -3.94 59.93 52.71
N ARG A 2 -4.53 59.36 51.64
CA ARG A 2 -4.00 59.32 50.25
C ARG A 2 -4.99 58.61 49.31
N THR A 3 -5.88 59.43 48.78
CA THR A 3 -6.44 59.46 47.41
C THR A 3 -6.45 58.19 46.55
N THR A 4 -7.66 57.63 46.43
CA THR A 4 -8.15 56.73 45.39
C THR A 4 -8.26 57.46 44.04
N THR A 5 -7.48 57.03 43.04
CA THR A 5 -7.58 57.57 41.67
C THR A 5 -8.49 56.66 40.84
N ARG A 6 -9.74 57.09 40.64
CA ARG A 6 -10.71 56.47 39.71
C ARG A 6 -10.21 56.65 38.27
N ALA A 7 -9.78 55.56 37.64
CA ALA A 7 -9.60 55.50 36.20
C ALA A 7 -10.97 55.47 35.52
N GLY A 8 -11.38 56.59 34.93
CA GLY A 8 -12.59 56.70 34.12
C GLY A 8 -12.46 55.84 32.87
N ALA A 9 -13.25 54.78 32.78
CA ALA A 9 -13.41 53.99 31.57
C ALA A 9 -14.16 54.84 30.52
N ILE A 10 -13.40 55.51 29.66
CA ILE A 10 -13.91 56.20 28.47
C ILE A 10 -14.40 55.12 27.50
N LEU A 11 -15.70 54.82 27.56
CA LEU A 11 -16.42 54.04 26.54
C LEU A 11 -16.45 54.85 25.24
N ARG A 12 -15.34 54.79 24.48
CA ARG A 12 -15.29 55.24 23.08
C ARG A 12 -16.26 54.36 22.29
N ARG A 13 -17.44 54.91 21.97
CA ARG A 13 -18.36 54.35 20.97
C ARG A 13 -17.56 54.17 19.67
N ARG A 14 -17.23 52.93 19.32
CA ARG A 14 -16.58 52.64 18.04
C ARG A 14 -17.55 53.06 16.92
N PRO A 15 -17.07 53.75 15.88
CA PRO A 15 -17.91 54.12 14.75
C PRO A 15 -18.47 52.86 14.09
N ILE A 16 -19.80 52.83 13.91
CA ILE A 16 -20.57 51.67 13.42
C ILE A 16 -20.02 51.13 12.08
N GLY A 17 -19.42 51.98 11.25
CA GLY A 17 -18.80 51.58 9.99
C GLY A 17 -17.56 50.67 10.12
N LYS A 18 -16.81 50.73 11.24
CA LYS A 18 -15.62 49.89 11.43
C LYS A 18 -15.96 48.45 11.81
N VAL A 19 -17.15 48.23 12.40
CA VAL A 19 -17.64 46.90 12.79
C VAL A 19 -18.06 46.08 11.57
N MET A 20 -18.56 46.74 10.52
CA MET A 20 -19.04 46.06 9.30
C MET A 20 -17.89 45.55 8.42
N HIS A 21 -16.76 46.27 8.37
CA HIS A 21 -15.58 45.87 7.59
C HIS A 21 -14.76 44.74 8.25
N ASP A 22 -14.77 44.66 9.59
CA ASP A 22 -14.16 43.55 10.35
C ASP A 22 -14.94 42.24 10.17
N LYS A 23 -16.26 42.34 9.93
CA LYS A 23 -17.13 41.18 9.78
C LYS A 23 -16.94 40.49 8.43
N SER A 24 -16.83 41.24 7.33
CA SER A 24 -16.59 40.65 6.00
C SER A 24 -15.23 39.99 5.88
N GLN A 25 -14.20 40.56 6.52
CA GLN A 25 -12.85 40.01 6.51
C GLN A 25 -12.75 38.72 7.33
N SER A 26 -13.42 38.64 8.49
CA SER A 26 -13.44 37.41 9.28
C SER A 26 -14.21 36.26 8.61
N GLU A 27 -15.22 36.54 7.79
CA GLU A 27 -15.91 35.52 6.98
C GLU A 27 -15.04 34.99 5.82
N GLN A 28 -14.30 35.87 5.14
CA GLN A 28 -13.36 35.46 4.09
C GLN A 28 -12.21 34.60 4.64
N ASP A 29 -11.64 34.99 5.79
CA ASP A 29 -10.61 34.21 6.46
C ASP A 29 -11.14 32.84 6.90
N GLY A 30 -12.39 32.78 7.39
CA GLY A 30 -13.06 31.53 7.73
C GLY A 30 -13.20 30.57 6.54
N LEU A 31 -13.59 31.09 5.37
CA LEU A 31 -13.71 30.31 4.14
C LEU A 31 -12.35 29.80 3.65
N GLU A 32 -11.29 30.62 3.70
CA GLU A 32 -9.93 30.18 3.36
C GLU A 32 -9.46 29.05 4.27
N ILE A 33 -9.70 29.15 5.58
CA ILE A 33 -9.32 28.12 6.54
C ILE A 33 -10.05 26.80 6.23
N LEU A 34 -11.36 26.85 5.95
CA LEU A 34 -12.13 25.66 5.58
C LEU A 34 -11.64 25.02 4.29
N GLN A 35 -11.29 25.82 3.27
CA GLN A 35 -10.70 25.30 2.03
C GLN A 35 -9.34 24.64 2.28
N ARG A 36 -8.48 25.24 3.11
CA ARG A 36 -7.16 24.66 3.47
C ARG A 36 -7.33 23.35 4.25
N VAL A 37 -8.27 23.29 5.19
CA VAL A 37 -8.57 22.07 5.96
C VAL A 37 -9.12 20.97 5.05
N SER A 38 -10.06 21.30 4.14
CA SER A 38 -10.63 20.37 3.16
C SER A 38 -9.57 19.80 2.22
N ARG A 39 -8.65 20.63 1.70
CA ARG A 39 -7.52 20.16 0.89
C ARG A 39 -6.60 19.23 1.66
N ARG A 40 -6.31 19.55 2.94
CA ARG A 40 -5.48 18.70 3.81
C ARG A 40 -6.16 17.35 4.08
N THR A 41 -7.44 17.31 4.42
CA THR A 41 -8.17 16.06 4.67
C THR A 41 -8.29 15.22 3.40
N GLN A 42 -8.54 15.82 2.25
CA GLN A 42 -8.60 15.11 0.96
C GLN A 42 -7.25 14.47 0.60
N SER A 43 -6.14 15.19 0.83
CA SER A 43 -4.79 14.64 0.58
C SER A 43 -4.47 13.45 1.49
N ARG A 44 -4.88 13.50 2.77
CA ARG A 44 -4.67 12.43 3.74
C ARG A 44 -5.49 11.18 3.38
N ARG A 45 -6.74 11.37 2.96
CA ARG A 45 -7.62 10.27 2.52
C ARG A 45 -7.07 9.55 1.29
N ARG A 46 -6.50 10.28 0.32
CA ARG A 46 -5.83 9.69 -0.85
C ARG A 46 -4.62 8.84 -0.46
N ARG A 47 -3.80 9.31 0.49
CA ARG A 47 -2.64 8.54 1.00
C ARG A 47 -3.09 7.27 1.72
N LEU A 48 -4.10 7.35 2.58
CA LEU A 48 -4.65 6.20 3.31
C LEU A 48 -5.22 5.13 2.37
N GLY A 49 -6.02 5.55 1.37
CA GLY A 49 -6.60 4.61 0.40
C GLY A 49 -5.54 3.85 -0.40
N SER A 50 -4.44 4.54 -0.76
CA SER A 50 -3.34 3.90 -1.47
C SER A 50 -2.52 2.95 -0.58
N GLN A 51 -2.36 3.24 0.72
CA GLN A 51 -1.69 2.32 1.65
C GLN A 51 -2.52 1.04 1.85
N ALA A 52 -3.82 1.19 2.02
CA ALA A 52 -4.74 0.05 2.10
C ALA A 52 -4.68 -0.80 0.82
N ALA A 53 -4.58 -0.18 -0.36
CA ALA A 53 -4.45 -0.90 -1.63
C ALA A 53 -3.15 -1.75 -1.70
N LYS A 54 -2.01 -1.20 -1.26
CA LYS A 54 -0.76 -1.96 -1.18
C LYS A 54 -0.88 -3.17 -0.27
N PHE A 55 -1.46 -2.97 0.91
CA PHE A 55 -1.64 -4.05 1.87
C PHE A 55 -2.57 -5.14 1.33
N ARG A 56 -3.65 -4.76 0.63
CA ARG A 56 -4.54 -5.70 -0.07
C ARG A 56 -3.80 -6.52 -1.14
N CYS A 57 -2.90 -5.90 -1.90
CA CYS A 57 -2.08 -6.64 -2.86
C CYS A 57 -1.14 -7.65 -2.18
N LEU A 58 -0.53 -7.29 -1.04
CA LEU A 58 0.31 -8.22 -0.28
C LEU A 58 -0.51 -9.39 0.30
N ILE A 59 -1.70 -9.11 0.84
CA ILE A 59 -2.63 -10.16 1.29
C ILE A 59 -3.02 -11.06 0.12
N ALA A 60 -3.34 -10.48 -1.05
CA ALA A 60 -3.70 -11.26 -2.23
C ALA A 60 -2.55 -12.17 -2.70
N LEU A 61 -1.30 -11.72 -2.64
CA LEU A 61 -0.14 -12.57 -2.93
C LEU A 61 0.01 -13.71 -1.93
N ALA A 62 -0.14 -13.44 -0.64
CA ALA A 62 -0.10 -14.48 0.38
C ALA A 62 -1.25 -15.50 0.20
N ALA A 63 -2.46 -15.03 -0.12
CA ALA A 63 -3.61 -15.88 -0.39
C ALA A 63 -3.41 -16.74 -1.63
N LEU A 64 -2.83 -16.19 -2.72
CA LEU A 64 -2.46 -16.97 -3.91
C LEU A 64 -1.44 -18.06 -3.57
N SER A 65 -0.46 -17.77 -2.71
CA SER A 65 0.53 -18.77 -2.28
C SER A 65 -0.08 -19.91 -1.47
N VAL A 66 -1.08 -19.61 -0.63
CA VAL A 66 -1.83 -20.64 0.11
C VAL A 66 -2.68 -21.47 -0.85
N LEU A 67 -3.37 -20.82 -1.79
CA LEU A 67 -4.21 -21.48 -2.79
C LEU A 67 -3.38 -22.43 -3.67
N ASP A 68 -2.19 -22.00 -4.08
CA ASP A 68 -1.23 -22.81 -4.81
C ASP A 68 -0.89 -24.09 -4.04
N GLY A 69 -0.48 -23.96 -2.76
CA GLY A 69 -0.18 -25.12 -1.92
C GLY A 69 -1.35 -26.09 -1.75
N VAL A 70 -2.57 -25.59 -1.56
CA VAL A 70 -3.78 -26.43 -1.45
C VAL A 70 -4.05 -27.18 -2.76
N VAL A 71 -3.98 -26.49 -3.90
CA VAL A 71 -4.29 -27.12 -5.19
C VAL A 71 -3.22 -28.10 -5.60
N SER A 72 -1.94 -27.79 -5.38
CA SER A 72 -0.83 -28.71 -5.63
C SER A 72 -0.91 -29.99 -4.79
N ALA A 73 -1.55 -29.93 -3.60
CA ALA A 73 -1.81 -31.13 -2.81
C ALA A 73 -2.97 -31.97 -3.37
N LEU A 74 -4.04 -31.32 -3.86
CA LEU A 74 -5.26 -32.00 -4.33
C LEU A 74 -5.13 -32.55 -5.75
N VAL A 75 -4.41 -31.83 -6.60
CA VAL A 75 -4.15 -32.22 -7.98
C VAL A 75 -2.87 -33.03 -7.97
N GLN A 76 -2.94 -34.30 -8.33
CA GLN A 76 -1.73 -35.12 -8.46
C GLN A 76 -0.72 -34.36 -9.33
N GLU A 77 0.49 -34.19 -8.78
CA GLU A 77 1.64 -33.65 -9.50
C GLU A 77 1.70 -34.35 -10.87
N TYR A 78 1.97 -33.59 -11.93
CA TYR A 78 2.11 -34.08 -13.32
C TYR A 78 0.84 -34.20 -14.16
N THR A 79 -0.36 -33.95 -13.64
CA THR A 79 -1.50 -33.78 -14.55
C THR A 79 -1.36 -32.48 -15.36
N SER A 80 -1.88 -32.46 -16.59
CA SER A 80 -1.93 -31.21 -17.39
C SER A 80 -2.71 -30.10 -16.67
N ALA A 81 -3.63 -30.48 -15.77
CA ALA A 81 -4.41 -29.55 -14.95
C ALA A 81 -3.55 -28.77 -13.96
N ASP A 82 -2.60 -29.44 -13.29
CA ASP A 82 -1.65 -28.81 -12.36
C ASP A 82 -0.85 -27.70 -13.08
N ARG A 83 -0.24 -28.03 -14.22
CA ARG A 83 0.54 -27.06 -15.01
C ARG A 83 -0.28 -25.86 -15.44
N VAL A 84 -1.51 -26.06 -15.88
CA VAL A 84 -2.42 -24.96 -16.26
C VAL A 84 -2.73 -24.09 -15.05
N PHE A 85 -2.97 -24.70 -13.89
CA PHE A 85 -3.27 -23.98 -12.66
C PHE A 85 -2.06 -23.17 -12.16
N SER A 86 -0.85 -23.74 -12.16
CA SER A 86 0.38 -23.02 -11.81
C SER A 86 0.61 -21.82 -12.73
N VAL A 87 0.31 -21.95 -14.03
CA VAL A 87 0.38 -20.81 -14.98
C VAL A 87 -0.64 -19.74 -14.64
N ILE A 88 -1.89 -20.12 -14.32
CA ILE A 88 -2.94 -19.16 -13.93
C ILE A 88 -2.57 -18.42 -12.64
N ILE A 89 -2.10 -19.14 -11.61
CA ILE A 89 -1.64 -18.54 -10.36
C ILE A 89 -0.43 -17.64 -10.61
N GLY A 90 0.55 -18.08 -11.40
CA GLY A 90 1.72 -17.30 -11.76
C GLY A 90 1.33 -15.98 -12.44
N LEU A 91 0.44 -16.04 -13.44
CA LEU A 91 -0.09 -14.84 -14.11
C LEU A 91 -0.85 -13.93 -13.14
N GLY A 92 -1.69 -14.50 -12.27
CA GLY A 92 -2.39 -13.77 -11.21
C GLY A 92 -1.41 -13.05 -10.28
N GLY A 93 -0.36 -13.74 -9.83
CA GLY A 93 0.71 -13.20 -8.99
C GLY A 93 1.42 -12.02 -9.66
N VAL A 94 1.80 -12.17 -10.94
CA VAL A 94 2.44 -11.10 -11.72
C VAL A 94 1.54 -9.87 -11.84
N ILE A 95 0.24 -10.05 -12.10
CA ILE A 95 -0.73 -8.96 -12.17
C ILE A 95 -0.82 -8.23 -10.83
N VAL A 96 -0.91 -8.97 -9.72
CA VAL A 96 -0.98 -8.38 -8.37
C VAL A 96 0.31 -7.63 -8.01
N ILE A 97 1.48 -8.16 -8.36
CA ILE A 97 2.78 -7.48 -8.21
C ILE A 97 2.81 -6.19 -9.00
N LEU A 98 2.36 -6.21 -10.26
CA LEU A 98 2.31 -5.02 -11.10
C LEU A 98 1.40 -3.93 -10.49
N PHE A 99 0.22 -4.31 -10.00
CA PHE A 99 -0.66 -3.39 -9.30
C PHE A 99 -0.02 -2.84 -8.03
N TRP A 100 0.65 -3.68 -7.25
CA TRP A 100 1.39 -3.24 -6.06
C TRP A 100 2.46 -2.19 -6.43
N CYS A 101 3.25 -2.44 -7.47
CA CYS A 101 4.25 -1.51 -7.98
C CYS A 101 3.61 -0.20 -8.45
N LEU A 102 2.49 -0.25 -9.19
CA LEU A 102 1.77 0.95 -9.64
C LEU A 102 1.25 1.79 -8.46
N TYR A 103 0.68 1.15 -7.43
CA TYR A 103 0.25 1.84 -6.22
C TYR A 103 1.44 2.39 -5.43
N ASP A 104 2.58 1.71 -5.39
CA ASP A 104 3.81 2.21 -4.75
C ASP A 104 4.40 3.41 -5.47
N ALA A 105 4.51 3.35 -6.79
CA ALA A 105 5.02 4.44 -7.60
C ALA A 105 4.12 5.69 -7.49
N ARG A 106 2.79 5.51 -7.50
CA ARG A 106 1.84 6.62 -7.33
C ARG A 106 1.99 7.35 -6.00
N GLN A 107 2.34 6.65 -4.92
CA GLN A 107 2.60 7.31 -3.62
C GLN A 107 3.92 8.07 -3.59
N ARG A 108 4.91 7.60 -4.36
CA ARG A 108 6.24 8.20 -4.46
C ARG A 108 6.32 9.29 -5.53
N ASN A 109 5.21 9.61 -6.20
CA ASN A 109 5.16 10.47 -7.39
C ASN A 109 6.15 10.03 -8.48
N TYR A 110 6.38 8.72 -8.60
CA TYR A 110 7.25 8.13 -9.61
C TYR A 110 6.42 7.63 -10.79
N HIS A 111 6.84 7.94 -12.01
CA HIS A 111 6.21 7.43 -13.23
C HIS A 111 6.93 6.17 -13.71
N ILE A 112 6.23 5.04 -13.69
CA ILE A 112 6.77 3.78 -14.24
C ILE A 112 6.62 3.80 -15.75
N ASN A 113 7.76 3.89 -16.45
CA ASN A 113 7.86 3.76 -17.91
C ASN A 113 7.33 2.41 -18.40
N LEU A 114 6.79 2.37 -19.62
CA LEU A 114 6.25 1.14 -20.20
C LEU A 114 7.28 0.00 -20.24
N PHE A 115 8.53 0.31 -20.60
CA PHE A 115 9.64 -0.65 -20.58
C PHE A 115 9.83 -1.31 -19.22
N PHE A 116 9.76 -0.53 -18.13
CA PHE A 116 9.87 -1.05 -16.77
C PHE A 116 8.68 -1.92 -16.38
N ARG A 117 7.47 -1.63 -16.88
CA ARG A 117 6.29 -2.49 -16.67
C ARG A 117 6.47 -3.85 -17.32
N VAL A 118 6.94 -3.87 -18.57
CA VAL A 118 7.25 -5.11 -19.29
C VAL A 118 8.35 -5.88 -18.56
N LEU A 119 9.39 -5.20 -18.08
CA LEU A 119 10.46 -5.82 -17.30
C LEU A 119 9.94 -6.48 -16.02
N ILE A 120 9.02 -5.85 -15.30
CA ILE A 120 8.39 -6.44 -14.10
C ILE A 120 7.53 -7.65 -14.46
N VAL A 121 6.80 -7.61 -15.58
CA VAL A 121 5.90 -8.70 -15.99
C VAL A 121 6.68 -9.91 -16.48
N VAL A 122 7.70 -9.70 -17.32
CA VAL A 122 8.48 -10.80 -17.93
C VAL A 122 9.54 -11.32 -16.96
N PHE A 123 10.16 -10.43 -16.18
CA PHE A 123 11.27 -10.76 -15.31
C PHE A 123 11.01 -10.27 -13.88
N ALA A 124 9.92 -10.71 -13.24
CA ALA A 124 9.55 -10.25 -11.90
C ALA A 124 10.70 -10.34 -10.88
N CYS A 125 11.51 -11.42 -10.93
CA CYS A 125 12.67 -11.63 -10.07
C CYS A 125 13.76 -10.55 -10.19
N ILE A 126 13.88 -9.89 -11.36
CA ILE A 126 14.88 -8.85 -11.62
C ILE A 126 14.21 -7.46 -11.61
N GLY A 127 13.06 -7.35 -12.27
CA GLY A 127 12.30 -6.12 -12.44
C GLY A 127 11.81 -5.54 -11.12
N VAL A 128 11.37 -6.36 -10.16
CA VAL A 128 10.92 -5.85 -8.84
C VAL A 128 12.09 -5.34 -8.00
N PRO A 129 13.20 -6.07 -7.81
CA PRO A 129 14.38 -5.52 -7.13
C PRO A 129 14.94 -4.27 -7.81
N ALA A 130 15.06 -4.28 -9.15
CA ALA A 130 15.49 -3.10 -9.91
C ALA A 130 14.57 -1.90 -9.65
N TYR A 131 13.24 -2.10 -9.68
CA TYR A 131 12.26 -1.06 -9.35
C TYR A 131 12.46 -0.49 -7.93
N LEU A 132 12.70 -1.34 -6.94
CA LEU A 132 12.92 -0.91 -5.55
C LEU A 132 14.20 -0.09 -5.41
N LEU A 133 15.27 -0.46 -6.11
CA LEU A 133 16.52 0.30 -6.14
C LEU A 133 16.31 1.67 -6.80
N THR A 134 15.63 1.72 -7.96
CA THR A 134 15.38 2.97 -8.67
C THR A 134 14.50 3.94 -7.87
N THR A 135 13.45 3.43 -7.19
CA THR A 135 12.50 4.29 -6.48
C THR A 135 12.90 4.65 -5.04
N ARG A 136 13.85 3.93 -4.44
CA ARG A 136 14.23 4.10 -3.02
C ARG A 136 15.73 4.36 -2.80
N GLY A 137 16.56 4.30 -3.84
CA GLY A 137 18.02 4.48 -3.75
C GLY A 137 18.67 3.47 -2.80
N ILE A 138 19.60 3.93 -1.95
CA ILE A 138 20.29 3.11 -0.93
C ILE A 138 19.33 2.44 0.06
N ARG A 139 18.21 3.10 0.42
CA ARG A 139 17.18 2.50 1.27
C ARG A 139 16.43 1.35 0.55
N GLY A 140 16.63 1.19 -0.75
CA GLY A 140 16.16 0.08 -1.55
C GLY A 140 16.73 -1.26 -1.10
N PHE A 141 17.97 -1.32 -0.59
CA PHE A 141 18.56 -2.58 -0.11
C PHE A 141 17.78 -3.21 1.04
N TYR A 142 17.41 -2.41 2.05
CA TYR A 142 16.52 -2.89 3.13
C TYR A 142 15.16 -3.36 2.60
N SER A 143 14.66 -2.70 1.55
CA SER A 143 13.39 -3.08 0.92
C SER A 143 13.49 -4.39 0.14
N ILE A 144 14.64 -4.69 -0.47
CA ILE A 144 14.92 -5.98 -1.10
C ILE A 144 14.98 -7.07 -0.03
N GLY A 145 15.64 -6.82 1.11
CA GLY A 145 15.66 -7.77 2.23
C GLY A 145 14.26 -8.08 2.74
N LEU A 146 13.41 -7.06 2.94
CA LEU A 146 12.01 -7.23 3.31
C LEU A 146 11.18 -7.96 2.24
N LEU A 147 11.44 -7.70 0.96
CA LEU A 147 10.81 -8.43 -0.15
C LEU A 147 11.21 -9.92 -0.10
N GLY A 148 12.49 -10.21 0.10
CA GLY A 148 12.99 -11.58 0.24
C GLY A 148 12.35 -12.30 1.42
N LEU A 149 12.26 -11.63 2.58
CA LEU A 149 11.60 -12.17 3.76
C LEU A 149 10.10 -12.42 3.51
N PHE A 150 9.43 -11.52 2.78
CA PHE A 150 8.02 -11.69 2.42
C PHE A 150 7.82 -12.87 1.45
N VAL A 151 8.68 -13.00 0.43
CA VAL A 151 8.65 -14.15 -0.49
C VAL A 151 8.90 -15.45 0.27
N LEU A 152 9.89 -15.49 1.16
CA LEU A 152 10.14 -16.63 2.02
C LEU A 152 8.92 -16.97 2.88
N GLY A 153 8.27 -15.96 3.48
CA GLY A 153 7.04 -16.15 4.23
C GLY A 153 5.89 -16.72 3.40
N CYS A 154 5.73 -16.28 2.15
CA CYS A 154 4.74 -16.84 1.22
C CYS A 154 5.06 -18.30 0.91
N LEU A 155 6.33 -18.62 0.59
CA LEU A 155 6.76 -20.00 0.35
C LEU A 155 6.46 -20.91 1.54
N LEU A 156 6.76 -20.47 2.77
CA LEU A 156 6.46 -21.21 4.00
C LEU A 156 4.95 -21.38 4.22
N LEU A 157 4.14 -20.37 3.90
CA LEU A 157 2.67 -20.44 3.96
C LEU A 157 2.12 -21.45 2.95
N GLY A 158 2.62 -21.42 1.72
CA GLY A 158 2.23 -22.36 0.66
C GLY A 158 2.61 -23.80 1.00
N THR A 159 3.84 -24.04 1.46
CA THR A 159 4.27 -25.38 1.88
C THR A 159 3.51 -25.89 3.10
N ALA A 160 3.24 -25.02 4.08
CA ALA A 160 2.39 -25.39 5.22
C ALA A 160 0.98 -25.76 4.77
N ALA A 161 0.38 -25.00 3.86
CA ALA A 161 -0.94 -25.30 3.32
C ALA A 161 -0.96 -26.65 2.58
N TYR A 162 0.05 -26.89 1.74
CA TYR A 162 0.25 -28.17 1.07
C TYR A 162 0.32 -29.33 2.06
N LEU A 163 1.17 -29.24 3.08
CA LEU A 163 1.35 -30.31 4.08
C LEU A 163 0.07 -30.57 4.86
N ILE A 164 -0.64 -29.52 5.28
CA ILE A 164 -1.91 -29.64 6.00
C ILE A 164 -2.95 -30.34 5.13
N THR A 165 -3.06 -29.94 3.85
CA THR A 165 -3.98 -30.57 2.90
C THR A 165 -3.59 -32.04 2.66
N ALA A 166 -2.32 -32.32 2.36
CA ALA A 166 -1.86 -33.69 2.12
C ALA A 166 -2.17 -34.63 3.31
N VAL A 167 -1.86 -34.19 4.54
CA VAL A 167 -2.17 -34.95 5.76
C VAL A 167 -3.67 -35.15 5.95
N SER A 168 -4.48 -34.12 5.71
CA SER A 168 -5.94 -34.17 5.90
C SER A 168 -6.63 -35.16 4.96
N PHE A 169 -6.08 -35.35 3.75
CA PHE A 169 -6.63 -36.24 2.73
C PHE A 169 -5.90 -37.59 2.64
N GLY A 170 -4.93 -37.86 3.53
CA GLY A 170 -4.16 -39.12 3.52
C GLY A 170 -3.29 -39.30 2.28
N ILE A 171 -2.85 -38.19 1.66
CA ILE A 171 -2.02 -38.19 0.47
C ILE A 171 -0.57 -38.50 0.89
N PRO A 172 0.09 -39.50 0.29
CA PRO A 172 1.48 -39.83 0.65
C PRO A 172 2.40 -38.66 0.30
N ILE A 173 3.19 -38.21 1.28
CA ILE A 173 4.19 -37.16 1.10
C ILE A 173 5.46 -37.81 0.54
N GLU A 174 5.60 -37.85 -0.78
CA GLU A 174 6.86 -38.22 -1.42
C GLU A 174 7.84 -37.04 -1.32
N ILE A 175 8.82 -37.14 -0.41
CA ILE A 175 9.93 -36.18 -0.35
C ILE A 175 10.87 -36.51 -1.52
N ARG A 176 10.53 -36.03 -2.72
CA ARG A 176 11.40 -36.21 -3.89
C ARG A 176 12.60 -35.27 -3.76
N PRO A 177 13.84 -35.77 -3.92
CA PRO A 177 15.02 -34.90 -3.90
C PRO A 177 14.94 -33.89 -5.06
N PRO A 178 15.43 -32.64 -4.86
CA PRO A 178 15.51 -31.67 -5.94
C PRO A 178 16.46 -32.20 -7.02
N GLY A 179 15.91 -32.46 -8.21
CA GLY A 179 16.66 -32.86 -9.41
C GLY A 179 17.20 -31.67 -10.18
#